data_AF-A0A7U9S2U6-F1
#
_entry.id   AF-A0A7U9S2U6-F1
#
_cell.length_a   1.000
_cell.length_b   1.000
_cell.length_c   1.000
_cell.angle_alpha   90.00
_cell.angle_beta   90.00
_cell.angle_gamma   90.00
#
_symmetry.space_group_name_H-M   'P 1'
#
loop_
_entity.id
_entity.type
_entity.pdbx_description
1 polymer ?
#
loop_
_entity_poly.entity_id
_entity_poly.type
_entity_poly.pdbx_seq_one_letter_code
_entity_poly.pdbx_strand_id
1 'polypeptide(L)'
;MNRIANVYFVDFELFEKYFRKEELVWNEHFTIRKSSSSYFQLSATEYSCYGYSIFVYDQINTIVAMKGNNIIAFISDKSEFAIIELFRDLVAKDQENKGALFLHAAAVVKNDKAYIICGKGGAGKSTTLLEMIFKYNFKFLSGDKVVFKIIDGKVFVHGWPDYPNLGVGTLQKYETLKRIVPSCITDLKSKLKLRTLISAYAS
;
A
#
# COMPACT_ATOMS: atom_id res chain seq x y z
N MET A 1 -15.12 19.54 3.39
CA MET A 1 -14.11 18.48 3.21
C MET A 1 -12.97 19.08 2.40
N ASN A 2 -11.74 19.15 2.92
CA ASN A 2 -10.62 19.69 2.13
C ASN A 2 -10.23 18.70 1.04
N ARG A 3 -10.07 19.20 -0.19
CA ARG A 3 -9.63 18.41 -1.35
C ARG A 3 -8.13 18.09 -1.19
N ILE A 4 -7.76 16.81 -1.32
CA ILE A 4 -6.36 16.34 -1.23
C ILE A 4 -5.59 16.70 -2.51
N ALA A 5 -6.11 16.28 -3.67
CA ALA A 5 -5.52 16.55 -4.99
C ALA A 5 -6.61 16.52 -6.08
N ASN A 6 -6.31 17.09 -7.25
CA ASN A 6 -7.02 16.87 -8.50
C ASN A 6 -6.25 15.81 -9.29
N VAL A 7 -6.86 14.66 -9.56
CA VAL A 7 -6.22 13.58 -10.33
C VAL A 7 -6.99 13.38 -11.64
N TYR A 8 -6.27 13.45 -12.75
CA TYR A 8 -6.80 13.22 -14.10
C TYR A 8 -6.14 11.97 -14.67
N PHE A 9 -6.95 11.04 -15.19
CA PHE A 9 -6.46 9.84 -15.88
C PHE A 9 -6.51 10.06 -17.39
N VAL A 10 -5.42 9.71 -18.06
CA VAL A 10 -5.23 9.87 -19.50
C VAL A 10 -4.57 8.60 -20.03
N ASP A 11 -4.88 8.20 -21.26
CA ASP A 11 -4.18 7.07 -21.89
C ASP A 11 -2.69 7.35 -22.04
N PHE A 12 -1.86 6.35 -21.74
CA PHE A 12 -0.39 6.45 -21.79
C PHE A 12 0.12 6.97 -23.13
N GLU A 13 -0.48 6.52 -24.23
CA GLU A 13 -0.13 6.89 -25.60
C GLU A 13 -0.26 8.39 -25.88
N LEU A 14 -1.06 9.11 -25.09
CA LEU A 14 -1.25 10.55 -25.24
C LEU A 14 -0.15 11.36 -24.56
N PHE A 15 0.79 10.77 -23.82
CA PHE A 15 1.82 11.51 -23.09
C PHE A 15 2.57 12.52 -23.97
N GLU A 16 3.05 12.10 -25.14
CA GLU A 16 3.83 12.96 -26.05
C GLU A 16 3.02 14.13 -26.63
N LYS A 17 1.68 14.04 -26.59
CA LYS A 17 0.79 15.15 -26.96
C LYS A 17 0.81 16.27 -25.92
N TYR A 18 1.09 15.95 -24.65
CA TYR A 18 1.14 16.92 -23.55
C TYR A 18 2.56 17.33 -23.20
N PHE A 19 3.52 16.40 -23.28
CA PHE A 19 4.91 16.59 -22.90
C PHE A 19 5.84 16.03 -23.97
N ARG A 20 6.55 16.91 -24.66
CA ARG A 20 7.52 16.50 -25.68
C ARG A 20 8.77 15.94 -25.03
N LYS A 21 9.27 14.80 -25.50
CA LYS A 21 10.41 14.10 -24.92
C LYS A 21 11.68 14.95 -24.91
N GLU A 22 11.85 15.79 -25.94
CA GLU A 22 13.01 16.66 -26.11
C GLU A 22 13.06 17.79 -25.06
N GLU A 23 11.92 18.07 -24.41
CA GLU A 23 11.78 19.13 -23.42
C GLU A 23 11.81 18.59 -21.98
N LEU A 24 12.00 17.28 -21.82
CA LEU A 24 12.18 16.64 -20.52
C LEU A 24 13.61 16.87 -20.02
N VAL A 25 13.73 17.51 -18.86
CA VAL A 25 15.01 17.62 -18.16
C VAL A 25 15.10 16.49 -17.14
N TRP A 26 16.08 15.60 -17.31
CA TRP A 26 16.31 14.50 -16.36
C TRP A 26 16.76 15.04 -14.99
N ASN A 27 16.19 14.48 -13.91
CA ASN A 27 16.56 14.83 -12.54
C ASN A 27 17.27 13.69 -11.82
N GLU A 28 16.54 12.60 -11.53
CA GLU A 28 17.10 11.45 -10.83
C GLU A 28 16.28 10.18 -11.07
N HIS A 29 16.86 9.03 -10.70
CA HIS A 29 16.17 7.74 -10.69
C HIS A 29 16.08 7.21 -9.26
N PHE A 30 14.89 6.82 -8.83
CA PHE A 30 14.67 6.34 -7.47
C PHE A 30 13.75 5.13 -7.40
N THR A 31 13.92 4.35 -6.34
CA THR A 31 13.05 3.21 -6.03
C THR A 31 11.95 3.64 -5.09
N ILE A 32 10.72 3.70 -5.59
CA ILE A 32 9.52 4.01 -4.80
C ILE A 32 9.22 2.87 -3.84
N ARG A 33 9.33 1.62 -4.32
CA ARG A 33 9.04 0.43 -3.51
C ARG A 33 10.03 -0.68 -3.78
N LYS A 34 10.72 -1.11 -2.72
CA LYS A 34 11.50 -2.34 -2.72
C LYS A 34 10.61 -3.51 -2.30
N SER A 35 10.62 -4.57 -3.09
CA SER A 35 9.93 -5.81 -2.78
C SER A 35 10.82 -7.00 -3.08
N SER A 36 10.60 -8.11 -2.37
CA SER A 36 11.27 -9.38 -2.71
C SER A 36 10.64 -10.07 -3.92
N SER A 37 9.52 -9.56 -4.42
CA SER A 37 8.86 -10.00 -5.63
C SER A 37 8.96 -8.87 -6.64
N SER A 38 9.51 -9.17 -7.82
CA SER A 38 9.68 -8.20 -8.92
C SER A 38 8.37 -7.55 -9.33
N TYR A 39 7.25 -8.26 -9.20
CA TYR A 39 5.92 -7.74 -9.52
C TYR A 39 5.50 -6.52 -8.68
N PHE A 40 5.98 -6.43 -7.43
CA PHE A 40 5.67 -5.30 -6.53
C PHE A 40 6.84 -4.33 -6.35
N GLN A 41 7.87 -4.47 -7.18
CA GLN A 41 8.96 -3.51 -7.20
C GLN A 41 8.55 -2.34 -8.09
N LEU A 42 8.59 -1.12 -7.53
CA LEU A 42 8.31 0.09 -8.27
C LEU A 42 9.52 1.01 -8.22
N SER A 43 9.96 1.43 -9.39
CA SER A 43 10.99 2.43 -9.59
C SER A 43 10.50 3.45 -10.61
N ALA A 44 10.88 4.69 -10.43
CA ALA A 44 10.56 5.76 -11.36
C ALA A 44 11.80 6.60 -11.65
N THR A 45 11.82 7.16 -12.84
CA THR A 45 12.75 8.23 -13.22
C THR A 45 12.00 9.54 -13.18
N GLU A 46 12.52 10.53 -12.45
CA GLU A 46 11.96 11.88 -12.43
C GLU A 46 12.58 12.75 -13.53
N TYR A 47 11.70 13.49 -14.19
CA TYR A 47 12.01 14.57 -15.09
C TYR A 47 11.30 15.85 -14.66
N SER A 48 11.76 16.99 -15.15
CA SER A 48 11.04 18.26 -15.05
C SER A 48 10.70 18.79 -16.43
N CYS A 49 9.46 19.27 -16.61
CA CYS A 49 9.02 19.93 -17.84
C CYS A 49 7.83 20.85 -17.56
N TYR A 50 7.83 22.08 -18.08
CA TYR A 50 6.76 23.09 -17.90
C TYR A 50 6.31 23.34 -16.44
N GLY A 51 7.24 23.16 -15.49
CA GLY A 51 6.98 23.27 -14.05
C GLY A 51 6.21 22.08 -13.45
N TYR A 52 6.15 20.95 -14.16
CA TYR A 52 5.73 19.66 -13.63
C TYR A 52 6.95 18.85 -13.21
N SER A 53 6.84 18.14 -12.09
CA SER A 53 7.65 16.94 -11.81
C SER A 53 6.98 15.74 -12.48
N ILE A 54 7.71 15.02 -13.32
CA ILE A 54 7.19 13.94 -14.17
C ILE A 54 7.89 12.65 -13.76
N PHE A 55 7.13 11.71 -13.22
CA PHE A 55 7.62 10.41 -12.76
C PHE A 55 7.28 9.34 -13.79
N VAL A 56 8.29 8.80 -14.45
CA VAL A 56 8.15 7.78 -15.50
C VAL A 56 8.45 6.40 -14.94
N TYR A 57 7.48 5.50 -15.06
CA TYR A 57 7.55 4.10 -14.62
C TYR A 57 7.68 3.19 -15.86
N ASP A 58 8.87 3.14 -16.45
CA ASP A 58 9.12 2.49 -17.75
C ASP A 58 8.68 1.01 -17.80
N GLN A 59 8.73 0.31 -16.66
CA GLN A 59 8.41 -1.12 -16.59
C GLN A 59 6.91 -1.44 -16.77
N ILE A 60 6.05 -0.45 -16.56
CA ILE A 60 4.59 -0.62 -16.49
C ILE A 60 3.84 0.44 -17.30
N ASN A 61 4.50 1.13 -18.25
CA ASN A 61 3.91 2.15 -19.11
C ASN A 61 2.97 3.09 -18.34
N THR A 62 3.51 3.71 -17.30
CA THR A 62 2.78 4.65 -16.44
C THR A 62 3.62 5.90 -16.27
N ILE A 63 3.00 7.08 -16.35
CA ILE A 63 3.65 8.36 -16.06
C ILE A 63 2.76 9.18 -15.15
N VAL A 64 3.33 9.78 -14.11
CA VAL A 64 2.62 10.68 -13.20
C VAL A 64 3.26 12.06 -13.29
N ALA A 65 2.53 13.04 -13.81
CA ALA A 65 2.96 14.43 -13.86
C ALA A 65 2.28 15.25 -12.76
N MET A 66 3.05 15.92 -11.92
CA MET A 66 2.57 16.66 -10.75
C MET A 66 2.95 18.13 -10.81
N LYS A 67 1.97 19.02 -10.55
CA LYS A 67 2.18 20.47 -10.40
C LYS A 67 1.26 21.02 -9.33
N GLY A 68 1.82 21.29 -8.15
CA GLY A 68 1.03 21.62 -6.96
C GLY A 68 0.07 20.47 -6.63
N ASN A 69 -1.22 20.78 -6.48
CA ASN A 69 -2.26 19.77 -6.19
C ASN A 69 -2.86 19.12 -7.45
N ASN A 70 -2.35 19.42 -8.64
CA ASN A 70 -2.82 18.81 -9.89
C ASN A 70 -1.89 17.67 -10.29
N ILE A 71 -2.50 16.52 -10.59
CA ILE A 71 -1.82 15.29 -10.96
C ILE A 71 -2.46 14.77 -12.24
N ILE A 72 -1.64 14.50 -13.25
CA ILE A 72 -2.05 13.84 -14.48
C ILE A 72 -1.37 12.48 -14.50
N ALA A 73 -2.16 11.42 -14.41
CA ALA A 73 -1.69 10.04 -14.49
C ALA A 73 -1.98 9.50 -15.90
N PHE A 74 -0.90 9.32 -16.67
CA PHE A 74 -0.92 8.64 -17.95
C PHE A 74 -0.80 7.14 -17.69
N ILE A 75 -1.86 6.39 -18.01
CA ILE A 75 -2.03 5.00 -17.57
C ILE A 75 -2.19 4.03 -18.75
N SER A 76 -1.85 2.77 -18.47
CA SER A 76 -2.06 1.61 -19.32
C SER A 76 -2.76 0.49 -18.51
N ASP A 77 -3.00 -0.64 -19.16
CA ASP A 77 -3.50 -1.87 -18.54
C ASP A 77 -2.60 -2.41 -17.40
N LYS A 78 -1.34 -1.97 -17.33
CA LYS A 78 -0.36 -2.37 -16.30
C LYS A 78 -0.26 -1.39 -15.13
N SER A 79 -1.02 -0.30 -15.14
CA SER A 79 -0.88 0.79 -14.16
C SER A 79 -1.52 0.52 -12.80
N GLU A 80 -2.33 -0.54 -12.65
CA GLU A 80 -3.15 -0.79 -11.46
C GLU A 80 -2.37 -0.59 -10.15
N PHE A 81 -1.21 -1.24 -10.03
CA PHE A 81 -0.41 -1.18 -8.82
C PHE A 81 0.16 0.23 -8.56
N ALA A 82 0.65 0.92 -9.59
CA ALA A 82 1.17 2.28 -9.45
C ALA A 82 0.08 3.28 -9.05
N ILE A 83 -1.14 3.12 -9.56
CA ILE A 83 -2.27 3.98 -9.19
C ILE A 83 -2.72 3.73 -7.75
N ILE A 84 -2.76 2.47 -7.31
CA ILE A 84 -3.04 2.13 -5.91
C ILE A 84 -2.00 2.78 -4.98
N GLU A 85 -0.71 2.69 -5.32
CA GLU A 85 0.36 3.29 -4.50
C GLU A 85 0.31 4.83 -4.54
N LEU A 86 0.01 5.44 -5.70
CA LEU A 86 -0.20 6.89 -5.80
C LEU A 86 -1.29 7.36 -4.84
N PHE A 87 -2.46 6.72 -4.83
CA PHE A 87 -3.53 7.09 -3.91
C PHE A 87 -3.17 6.83 -2.45
N ARG A 88 -2.47 5.74 -2.16
CA ARG A 88 -1.98 5.45 -0.80
C ARG A 88 -1.05 6.55 -0.31
N ASP A 89 -0.10 6.96 -1.13
CA ASP A 89 0.88 7.99 -0.77
C ASP A 89 0.20 9.35 -0.60
N LEU A 90 -0.75 9.70 -1.47
CA LEU A 90 -1.53 10.93 -1.34
C LEU A 90 -2.33 10.98 -0.02
N VAL A 91 -3.05 9.90 0.29
CA VAL A 91 -3.84 9.82 1.53
C VAL A 91 -2.92 9.75 2.75
N ALA A 92 -1.82 9.01 2.69
CA ALA A 92 -0.89 8.89 3.80
C ALA A 92 -0.27 10.25 4.09
N LYS A 93 0.17 10.97 3.05
CA LYS A 93 0.78 12.28 3.21
C LYS A 93 -0.19 13.32 3.74
N ASP A 94 -1.44 13.30 3.27
CA ASP A 94 -2.50 14.15 3.81
C ASP A 94 -2.75 13.87 5.31
N GLN A 95 -2.76 12.60 5.73
CA GLN A 95 -2.90 12.24 7.15
C GLN A 95 -1.70 12.70 7.98
N GLU A 96 -0.46 12.49 7.51
CA GLU A 96 0.76 12.98 8.16
C GLU A 96 0.75 14.51 8.34
N ASN A 97 0.40 15.24 7.28
CA ASN A 97 0.29 16.70 7.32
C ASN A 97 -0.78 17.19 8.32
N LYS A 98 -1.75 16.33 8.66
CA LYS A 98 -2.77 16.55 9.69
C LYS A 98 -2.36 16.01 11.07
N GLY A 99 -1.08 15.69 11.27
CA GLY A 99 -0.50 15.24 12.53
C GLY A 99 -0.68 13.75 12.81
N ALA A 100 -1.01 12.93 11.81
CA ALA A 100 -1.05 11.49 11.99
C ALA A 100 0.36 10.87 11.98
N LEU A 101 0.53 9.75 12.69
CA LEU A 101 1.76 8.96 12.72
C LEU A 101 1.46 7.52 12.32
N PHE A 102 2.37 6.92 11.55
CA PHE A 102 2.26 5.54 11.07
C PHE A 102 3.23 4.64 11.84
N LEU A 103 2.74 3.54 12.39
CA LEU A 103 3.53 2.54 13.11
C LEU A 103 3.42 1.18 12.42
N HIS A 104 4.56 0.51 12.24
CA HIS A 104 4.58 -0.89 11.79
C HIS A 104 4.24 -1.83 12.95
N ALA A 105 2.94 -2.09 13.12
CA ALA A 105 2.41 -2.91 14.21
C ALA A 105 1.10 -3.59 13.79
N ALA A 106 0.72 -4.60 14.56
CA ALA A 106 -0.61 -5.18 14.51
C ALA A 106 -1.49 -4.55 15.60
N ALA A 107 -2.79 -4.48 15.40
CA ALA A 107 -3.71 -3.95 16.40
C ALA A 107 -5.06 -4.67 16.39
N VAL A 108 -5.66 -4.75 17.57
CA VAL A 108 -7.01 -5.26 17.82
C VAL A 108 -7.77 -4.31 18.74
N VAL A 109 -9.10 -4.41 18.75
CA VAL A 109 -9.96 -3.57 19.60
C VAL A 109 -10.89 -4.44 20.47
N LYS A 110 -11.06 -4.04 21.73
CA LYS A 110 -12.03 -4.62 22.65
C LYS A 110 -12.48 -3.56 23.66
N ASN A 111 -13.78 -3.46 23.89
CA ASN A 111 -14.38 -2.50 24.81
C ASN A 111 -13.87 -1.06 24.56
N ASP A 112 -13.88 -0.64 23.29
CA ASP A 112 -13.42 0.68 22.81
C ASP A 112 -11.96 1.04 23.13
N LYS A 113 -11.15 0.03 23.48
CA LYS A 113 -9.71 0.18 23.69
C LYS A 113 -8.96 -0.52 22.58
N ALA A 114 -8.04 0.20 21.96
CA ALA A 114 -7.09 -0.35 21.00
C ALA A 114 -5.90 -0.97 21.73
N TYR A 115 -5.52 -2.18 21.32
CA TYR A 115 -4.35 -2.90 21.79
C TYR A 115 -3.39 -3.04 20.64
N ILE A 116 -2.17 -2.54 20.81
CA ILE A 116 -1.14 -2.49 19.76
C ILE A 116 -0.06 -3.50 20.10
N ILE A 117 0.28 -4.33 19.12
CA ILE A 117 1.21 -5.42 19.22
C ILE A 117 2.46 -5.02 18.42
N CYS A 118 3.49 -4.59 19.14
CA CYS A 118 4.77 -4.19 18.58
C CYS A 118 5.78 -5.33 18.63
N GLY A 119 6.74 -5.32 17.70
CA GLY A 119 7.83 -6.30 17.68
C GLY A 119 8.51 -6.37 16.33
N LYS A 120 9.74 -6.90 16.30
CA LYS A 120 10.52 -7.11 15.06
C LYS A 120 9.78 -8.04 14.08
N GLY A 121 10.23 -8.07 12.83
CA GLY A 121 9.78 -9.07 11.86
C GLY A 121 9.98 -10.50 12.41
N GLY A 122 8.97 -11.36 12.30
CA GLY A 122 9.02 -12.72 12.83
C GLY A 122 8.74 -12.87 14.34
N ALA A 123 8.55 -11.78 15.10
CA ALA A 123 8.29 -11.83 16.55
C ALA A 123 6.89 -12.35 16.94
N GLY A 124 6.08 -12.82 15.98
CA GLY A 124 4.77 -13.42 16.25
C GLY A 124 3.58 -12.46 16.29
N LYS A 125 3.72 -11.18 15.90
CA LYS A 125 2.64 -10.17 15.90
C LYS A 125 1.32 -10.68 15.30
N SER A 126 1.39 -11.23 14.08
CA SER A 126 0.22 -11.75 13.36
C SER A 126 -0.41 -12.95 14.06
N THR A 127 0.41 -13.83 14.66
CA THR A 127 -0.07 -14.95 15.47
C THR A 127 -0.81 -14.44 16.70
N THR A 128 -0.21 -13.50 17.45
CA THR A 128 -0.84 -12.91 18.64
C THR A 128 -2.14 -12.21 18.30
N LEU A 129 -2.18 -11.43 17.22
CA LEU A 129 -3.41 -10.79 16.73
C LEU A 129 -4.52 -11.82 16.49
N LEU A 130 -4.22 -12.94 15.81
CA LEU A 130 -5.23 -13.96 15.51
C LEU A 130 -5.67 -14.73 16.75
N GLU A 131 -4.75 -15.02 17.68
CA GLU A 131 -5.11 -15.60 18.98
C GLU A 131 -6.08 -14.69 19.74
N MET A 132 -5.81 -13.38 19.79
CA MET A 132 -6.69 -12.40 20.43
C MET A 132 -8.09 -12.38 19.80
N ILE A 133 -8.18 -12.45 18.47
CA ILE A 133 -9.46 -12.48 17.76
C ILE A 133 -10.19 -13.79 18.02
N PHE A 134 -9.58 -14.92 17.70
CA PHE A 134 -10.26 -16.22 17.69
C PHE A 134 -10.50 -16.82 19.08
N LYS A 135 -9.63 -16.58 20.05
CA LYS A 135 -9.75 -17.17 21.40
C LYS A 135 -10.28 -16.20 22.45
N TYR A 136 -10.05 -14.90 22.28
CA TYR A 136 -10.37 -13.90 23.30
C TYR A 136 -11.42 -12.87 22.85
N ASN A 137 -12.06 -13.10 21.69
CA ASN A 137 -13.16 -12.31 21.14
C ASN A 137 -12.82 -10.82 20.99
N PHE A 138 -11.60 -10.52 20.54
CA PHE A 138 -11.23 -9.18 20.09
C PHE A 138 -11.66 -8.97 18.64
N LYS A 139 -11.85 -7.71 18.24
CA LYS A 139 -12.09 -7.37 16.83
C LYS A 139 -10.78 -6.95 16.16
N PHE A 140 -10.64 -7.26 14.89
CA PHE A 140 -9.51 -6.82 14.06
C PHE A 140 -9.51 -5.30 13.91
N LEU A 141 -8.32 -4.67 14.01
CA LEU A 141 -8.14 -3.25 13.71
C LEU A 141 -7.10 -3.04 12.60
N SER A 142 -5.91 -3.65 12.70
CA SER A 142 -4.90 -3.62 11.65
C SER A 142 -3.91 -4.77 11.75
N GLY A 143 -3.39 -5.23 10.62
CA GLY A 143 -2.41 -6.32 10.56
C GLY A 143 -0.94 -5.88 10.54
N ASP A 144 -0.65 -4.68 10.01
CA ASP A 144 0.73 -4.30 9.65
C ASP A 144 1.06 -2.81 9.79
N LYS A 145 0.08 -1.94 9.56
CA LYS A 145 0.22 -0.48 9.67
C LYS A 145 -0.91 0.10 10.49
N VAL A 146 -0.55 0.72 11.61
CA VAL A 146 -1.49 1.39 12.51
C VAL A 146 -1.28 2.89 12.39
N VAL A 147 -2.37 3.64 12.26
CA VAL A 147 -2.35 5.09 12.19
C VAL A 147 -2.80 5.66 13.54
N PHE A 148 -2.03 6.61 14.04
CA PHE A 148 -2.27 7.32 15.30
C PHE A 148 -2.54 8.77 15.04
N LYS A 149 -3.42 9.37 15.84
CA LYS A 149 -3.61 10.81 15.87
C LYS A 149 -3.93 11.26 17.29
N ILE A 150 -3.32 12.35 17.73
CA ILE A 150 -3.68 12.99 19.00
C ILE A 150 -4.74 14.05 18.71
N ILE A 151 -5.91 13.91 19.32
CA ILE A 151 -7.01 14.89 19.24
C ILE A 151 -7.46 15.16 20.67
N ASP A 152 -7.41 16.43 21.09
CA ASP A 152 -7.80 16.88 22.43
C ASP A 152 -7.14 16.08 23.57
N GLY A 153 -5.84 15.79 23.43
CA GLY A 153 -5.05 15.03 24.40
C GLY A 153 -5.34 13.52 24.43
N LYS A 154 -6.23 13.03 23.56
CA LYS A 154 -6.55 11.59 23.43
C LYS A 154 -5.87 11.00 22.20
N VAL A 155 -5.38 9.77 22.35
CA VAL A 155 -4.81 9.01 21.24
C VAL A 155 -5.91 8.24 20.52
N PHE A 156 -6.17 8.61 19.27
CA PHE A 156 -7.04 7.90 18.35
C PHE A 156 -6.20 6.97 17.49
N VAL A 157 -6.74 5.76 17.25
CA VAL A 157 -6.06 4.69 16.53
C VAL A 157 -7.01 4.12 15.48
N HIS A 158 -6.54 3.99 14.24
CA HIS A 158 -7.26 3.28 13.20
C HIS A 158 -6.31 2.45 12.33
N GLY A 159 -6.89 1.50 11.59
CA GLY A 159 -6.12 0.73 10.61
C GLY A 159 -5.81 1.55 9.36
N TRP A 160 -4.68 1.23 8.72
CA TRP A 160 -4.42 1.62 7.34
C TRP A 160 -5.05 0.56 6.42
N PRO A 161 -5.78 0.94 5.36
CA PRO A 161 -6.31 0.00 4.38
C PRO A 161 -5.17 -0.58 3.53
N ASP A 162 -4.43 -1.52 4.11
CA ASP A 162 -3.40 -2.31 3.44
C ASP A 162 -3.82 -3.78 3.38
N TYR A 163 -3.15 -4.53 2.51
CA TYR A 163 -3.35 -5.97 2.44
C TYR A 163 -2.67 -6.63 3.66
N PRO A 164 -3.42 -7.32 4.54
CA PRO A 164 -2.81 -7.98 5.68
C PRO A 164 -1.91 -9.12 5.21
N ASN A 165 -0.60 -8.99 5.48
CA ASN A 165 0.37 -10.01 5.14
C ASN A 165 0.31 -11.19 6.14
N LEU A 166 -0.45 -12.23 5.80
CA LEU A 166 -0.49 -13.48 6.58
C LEU A 166 0.42 -14.54 5.96
N GLY A 167 1.36 -15.06 6.75
CA GLY A 167 2.20 -16.17 6.31
C GLY A 167 1.42 -17.49 6.25
N VAL A 168 1.81 -18.39 5.33
CA VAL A 168 1.18 -19.73 5.15
C VAL A 168 1.09 -20.51 6.45
N GLY A 169 2.18 -20.53 7.24
CA GLY A 169 2.21 -21.23 8.52
C GLY A 169 1.23 -20.65 9.54
N THR A 170 0.80 -19.41 9.37
CA THR A 170 -0.27 -18.79 10.18
C THR A 170 -1.64 -19.21 9.64
N LEU A 171 -1.86 -19.16 8.32
CA LEU A 171 -3.12 -19.60 7.69
C LEU A 171 -3.45 -21.05 8.03
N GLN A 172 -2.46 -21.95 8.01
CA GLN A 172 -2.63 -23.37 8.31
C GLN A 172 -2.98 -23.66 9.78
N LYS A 173 -2.78 -22.72 10.70
CA LYS A 173 -3.10 -22.91 12.13
C LYS A 173 -4.58 -22.69 12.45
N TYR A 174 -5.31 -21.97 11.60
CA TYR A 174 -6.69 -21.59 11.87
C TYR A 174 -7.63 -22.20 10.82
N GLU A 175 -8.48 -23.13 11.25
CA GLU A 175 -9.38 -23.88 10.38
C GLU A 175 -10.32 -22.97 9.58
N THR A 176 -10.81 -21.90 10.20
CA THR A 176 -11.64 -20.88 9.56
C THR A 176 -10.92 -20.20 8.39
N LEU A 177 -9.62 -19.93 8.52
CA LEU A 177 -8.83 -19.31 7.45
C LEU A 177 -8.55 -20.29 6.32
N LYS A 178 -8.29 -21.57 6.62
CA LYS A 178 -8.11 -22.61 5.58
C LYS A 178 -9.29 -22.71 4.62
N ARG A 179 -10.51 -22.50 5.11
CA ARG A 179 -11.74 -22.58 4.30
C ARG A 179 -11.91 -21.44 3.30
N ILE A 180 -11.29 -20.29 3.58
CA ILE A 180 -11.37 -19.08 2.75
C ILE A 180 -10.19 -19.02 1.78
N VAL A 181 -9.11 -19.72 2.10
CA VAL A 181 -7.92 -19.85 1.27
C VAL A 181 -8.24 -20.76 0.08
N PRO A 182 -8.09 -20.29 -1.17
CA PRO A 182 -8.26 -21.12 -2.36
C PRO A 182 -7.43 -22.40 -2.28
N SER A 183 -7.98 -23.53 -2.73
CA SER A 183 -7.34 -24.85 -2.65
C SER A 183 -5.93 -24.89 -3.24
N CYS A 184 -5.64 -24.05 -4.25
CA CYS A 184 -4.32 -23.91 -4.88
C CYS A 184 -3.21 -23.39 -3.93
N ILE A 185 -3.56 -22.81 -2.77
CA ILE A 185 -2.57 -22.33 -1.79
C ILE A 185 -2.05 -23.46 -0.89
N THR A 186 -2.83 -24.53 -0.73
CA THR A 186 -2.49 -25.67 0.14
C THR A 186 -1.22 -26.41 -0.33
N ASP A 187 -0.92 -26.36 -1.63
CA ASP A 187 0.21 -27.03 -2.28
C ASP A 187 1.54 -26.25 -2.22
N LEU A 188 1.52 -25.00 -1.74
CA LEU A 188 2.65 -24.05 -1.79
C LEU A 188 3.77 -24.31 -0.77
N LYS A 189 3.69 -25.36 0.08
CA LYS A 189 4.86 -25.79 0.86
C LYS A 189 6.01 -26.28 -0.03
N SER A 190 5.75 -26.62 -1.29
CA SER A 190 6.76 -27.15 -2.22
C SER A 190 7.45 -26.09 -3.08
N LYS A 191 6.86 -24.91 -3.31
CA LYS A 191 7.43 -23.87 -4.19
C LYS A 191 7.04 -22.44 -3.76
N LEU A 192 8.04 -21.70 -3.27
CA LEU A 192 8.17 -20.24 -3.16
C LEU A 192 7.07 -19.38 -2.45
N LYS A 193 7.56 -18.30 -1.83
CA LYS A 193 6.87 -17.34 -0.95
C LYS A 193 5.56 -16.79 -1.52
N LEU A 194 4.49 -16.93 -0.73
CA LEU A 194 3.08 -16.51 -0.98
C LEU A 194 2.79 -15.02 -1.25
N ARG A 195 3.81 -14.19 -1.53
CA ARG A 195 3.62 -12.74 -1.64
C ARG A 195 2.75 -12.33 -2.85
N THR A 196 2.43 -13.23 -3.78
CA THR A 196 1.82 -12.91 -5.08
C THR A 196 0.33 -13.22 -5.19
N LEU A 197 -0.26 -14.02 -4.29
CA LEU A 197 -1.61 -14.58 -4.53
C LEU A 197 -2.79 -13.71 -4.04
N ILE A 198 -2.56 -12.71 -3.18
CA ILE A 198 -3.65 -11.87 -2.66
C ILE A 198 -4.09 -10.78 -3.65
N SER A 199 -3.28 -10.43 -4.67
CA SER A 199 -3.73 -9.52 -5.74
C SER A 199 -4.51 -10.21 -6.86
N ALA A 200 -4.30 -11.51 -7.09
CA ALA A 200 -4.93 -12.24 -8.20
C ALA A 200 -6.40 -12.64 -7.95
N TYR A 201 -6.91 -12.47 -6.74
CA TYR A 201 -8.30 -12.81 -6.36
C TYR A 201 -9.18 -11.58 -6.07
N ALA A 202 -8.70 -10.38 -6.44
CA ALA A 202 -9.45 -9.13 -6.37
C ALA A 202 -9.95 -8.62 -7.74
N SER A 203 -9.95 -9.50 -8.76
CA SER A 203 -10.65 -9.34 -10.03
C SER A 203 -12.09 -9.84 -9.95
#